data_AF-A0A5C7LNT3-F1
#
_entry.id   AF-A0A5C7LNT3-F1
#
_cell.length_a   1.000
_cell.length_b   1.000
_cell.length_c   1.000
_cell.angle_alpha   90.00
_cell.angle_beta   90.00
_cell.angle_gamma   90.00
#
_symmetry.space_group_name_H-M   'P 1'
#
loop_
_entity.id
_entity.type
_entity.pdbx_description
1 polymer ?
#
loop_
_entity_poly.entity_id
_entity_poly.type
_entity_poly.pdbx_seq_one_letter_code
_entity_poly.pdbx_strand_id
1 'polypeptide(L)'
;MTGLDTGREYTLDEVDLVRSVTRDSLYQFVREFWHTITQETPRWNWHIEYLCGLLQQATVLVEKGLPKEWDLLVNISPGTTKSTIFSVMYPAWLWTWFPRCQFIGASYSEDLARTLSVKTRDVVTSDLYKAAFPEVVLREDQNTKGYFANTFGGFRYCVGVNGMVTGMHGHAIVVDDPINPNQALSAAERKKVNHWCTATLPSRKVDKAAAFTAMVMQRVHEDDPAGVMAKRDKVFHVNLPARDTGKVNPPALRGFYDDGLMDPVRLSDEVLDDIRKEQGPMVLAGQYMQDPVPEGGALFDVSKVKTVRQVDVPRMERVARAWDKAAAVTASADWTVGTKLGLGADGRWYVLDVIRKRVSTFDREELMRDTAKKDGRGCLVVLEEEGGSGGKHSTASSVRNLAGHRVRVQRPDRTKGSKAARADPLSVQVNAGNVRLVEGDWNKDWLDEVKVFPFGRWDDQVDSAAMGFNQLAQRKVKVGAA
;
A
#
# COMPACT_ATOMS: atom_id res chain seq x y z
N MET A 1 -15.50 55.57 51.62
CA MET A 1 -16.13 54.57 50.72
C MET A 1 -16.08 55.16 49.33
N THR A 2 -15.38 54.65 48.33
CA THR A 2 -14.63 53.41 48.13
C THR A 2 -13.63 53.74 47.04
N GLY A 3 -12.34 53.53 47.33
CA GLY A 3 -11.27 53.71 46.34
C GLY A 3 -11.46 52.70 45.21
N LEU A 4 -11.47 53.21 43.98
CA LEU A 4 -11.24 52.40 42.80
C LEU A 4 -9.76 52.05 42.78
N ASP A 5 -9.48 50.78 43.05
CA ASP A 5 -8.17 50.16 42.90
C ASP A 5 -7.82 50.10 41.41
N THR A 6 -7.09 51.12 40.93
CA THR A 6 -6.63 51.24 39.53
C THR A 6 -5.20 50.68 39.34
N GLY A 7 -4.79 49.67 40.11
CA GLY A 7 -3.37 49.34 40.27
C GLY A 7 -2.98 47.86 40.19
N ARG A 8 -3.64 47.02 39.36
CA ARG A 8 -3.07 45.71 38.99
C ARG A 8 -2.51 45.75 37.57
N GLU A 9 -1.22 46.05 37.45
CA GLU A 9 -0.45 45.60 36.30
C GLU A 9 -0.43 44.07 36.32
N TYR A 10 -1.23 43.44 35.46
CA TYR A 10 -1.10 42.02 35.18
C TYR A 10 0.14 41.83 34.30
N THR A 11 1.31 41.62 34.91
CA THR A 11 2.44 41.03 34.20
C THR A 11 2.08 39.58 33.92
N LEU A 12 1.47 39.32 32.76
CA LEU A 12 1.34 37.96 32.23
C LEU A 12 2.76 37.42 32.03
N ASP A 13 3.14 36.46 32.86
CA ASP A 13 4.36 35.69 32.65
C ASP A 13 4.26 35.02 31.27
N GLU A 14 5.33 35.06 30.47
CA GLU A 14 5.39 34.47 29.14
C GLU A 14 5.04 32.97 29.21
N VAL A 15 5.44 32.31 30.30
CA VAL A 15 5.12 30.91 30.58
C VAL A 15 3.63 30.69 30.84
N ASP A 16 2.96 31.59 31.56
CA ASP A 16 1.52 31.53 31.82
C ASP A 16 0.71 31.72 30.53
N LEU A 17 1.17 32.60 29.64
CA LEU A 17 0.57 32.79 28.33
C LEU A 17 0.73 31.52 27.47
N VAL A 18 1.94 30.96 27.39
CA VAL A 18 2.19 29.69 26.68
C VAL A 18 1.31 28.58 27.25
N ARG A 19 1.25 28.44 28.57
CA ARG A 19 0.40 27.45 29.27
C ARG A 19 -1.05 27.62 28.84
N SER A 20 -1.61 28.82 28.91
CA SER A 20 -3.02 29.07 28.56
C SER A 20 -3.30 28.74 27.09
N VAL A 21 -2.51 29.31 26.17
CA VAL A 21 -2.73 29.18 24.73
C VAL A 21 -2.58 27.75 24.25
N THR A 22 -1.55 27.05 24.73
CA THR A 22 -1.26 25.68 24.29
C THR A 22 -2.17 24.65 24.97
N ARG A 23 -2.69 24.91 26.17
CA ARG A 23 -3.71 24.06 26.80
C ARG A 23 -5.06 24.13 26.08
N ASP A 24 -5.43 25.31 25.58
CA ASP A 24 -6.71 25.53 24.88
C ASP A 24 -6.68 25.11 23.40
N SER A 25 -5.49 24.99 22.81
CA SER A 25 -5.33 24.64 21.40
C SER A 25 -4.17 23.67 21.17
N LEU A 26 -4.50 22.43 20.78
CA LEU A 26 -3.52 21.46 20.31
C LEU A 26 -2.71 22.00 19.11
N TYR A 27 -3.31 22.82 18.24
CA TYR A 27 -2.57 23.43 17.13
C TYR A 27 -1.49 24.39 17.63
N GLN A 28 -1.81 25.27 18.58
CA GLN A 28 -0.80 26.16 19.17
C GLN A 28 0.24 25.37 19.97
N PHE A 29 -0.16 24.31 20.67
CA PHE A 29 0.78 23.38 21.30
C PHE A 29 1.77 22.79 20.29
N VAL A 30 1.29 22.33 19.12
CA VAL A 30 2.17 21.81 18.05
C VAL A 30 3.16 22.89 17.57
N ARG A 31 2.74 24.15 17.49
CA ARG A 31 3.61 25.27 17.09
C ARG A 31 4.70 25.55 18.11
N GLU A 32 4.34 25.72 19.38
CA GLU A 32 5.30 26.10 20.42
C GLU A 32 6.24 24.97 20.82
N PHE A 33 5.76 23.74 20.82
CA PHE A 33 6.58 22.59 21.18
C PHE A 33 7.33 21.97 19.99
N TRP A 34 7.20 22.51 18.78
CA TRP A 34 7.83 21.95 17.57
C TRP A 34 9.34 21.69 17.74
N HIS A 35 10.04 22.69 18.27
CA HIS A 35 11.50 22.67 18.39
C HIS A 35 12.05 21.74 19.47
N THR A 36 11.17 21.12 20.27
CA THR A 36 11.57 20.10 21.25
C THR A 36 11.91 18.75 20.59
N ILE A 37 11.43 18.50 19.37
CA ILE A 37 11.60 17.22 18.67
C ILE A 37 12.39 17.32 17.36
N THR A 38 12.57 18.51 16.82
CA THR A 38 13.33 18.77 15.59
C THR A 38 13.76 20.23 15.48
N GLN A 39 14.92 20.49 14.88
CA GLN A 39 15.37 21.86 14.58
C GLN A 39 14.90 22.37 13.21
N GLU A 40 14.32 21.48 12.40
CA GLU A 40 13.79 21.83 11.08
C GLU A 40 12.63 22.83 11.20
N THR A 41 12.61 23.85 10.34
CA THR A 41 11.51 24.81 10.28
C THR A 41 10.22 24.13 9.82
N PRO A 42 9.11 24.24 10.57
CA PRO A 42 7.84 23.65 10.17
C PRO A 42 7.29 24.34 8.93
N ARG A 43 6.84 23.54 7.96
CA ARG A 43 6.03 24.03 6.84
C ARG A 43 4.55 23.93 7.23
N TRP A 44 3.92 25.05 7.56
CA TRP A 44 2.52 25.05 7.99
C TRP A 44 1.57 24.95 6.81
N ASN A 45 0.43 24.29 7.02
CA ASN A 45 -0.67 24.22 6.08
C ASN A 45 -1.98 23.96 6.85
N TRP A 46 -3.13 24.30 6.26
CA TRP A 46 -4.46 24.29 6.91
C TRP A 46 -4.83 22.93 7.52
N HIS A 47 -4.39 21.83 6.91
CA HIS A 47 -4.73 20.48 7.37
C HIS A 47 -4.18 20.18 8.78
N ILE A 48 -3.08 20.83 9.17
CA ILE A 48 -2.46 20.63 10.48
C ILE A 48 -3.41 21.12 11.58
N GLU A 49 -3.91 22.34 11.45
CA GLU A 49 -4.87 22.92 12.40
C GLU A 49 -6.18 22.12 12.42
N TYR A 50 -6.69 21.75 11.24
CA TYR A 50 -7.91 20.95 11.11
C TYR A 50 -7.80 19.59 11.83
N LEU A 51 -6.70 18.85 11.61
CA LEU A 51 -6.47 17.55 12.26
C LEU A 51 -6.29 17.70 13.78
N CYS A 52 -5.64 18.77 14.24
CA CYS A 52 -5.53 19.08 15.66
C CYS A 52 -6.91 19.34 16.28
N GLY A 53 -7.78 20.09 15.59
CA GLY A 53 -9.15 20.37 16.03
C GLY A 53 -9.98 19.11 16.23
N LEU A 54 -9.88 18.13 15.32
CA LEU A 54 -10.59 16.85 15.44
C LEU A 54 -10.12 16.03 16.65
N LEU A 55 -8.81 15.97 16.90
CA LEU A 55 -8.25 15.29 18.06
C LEU A 55 -8.66 15.98 19.38
N GLN A 56 -8.68 17.30 19.38
CA GLN A 56 -9.13 18.10 20.52
C GLN A 56 -10.62 17.87 20.82
N GLN A 57 -11.49 17.85 19.80
CA GLN A 57 -12.92 17.54 19.96
C GLN A 57 -13.12 16.15 20.58
N ALA A 58 -12.40 15.13 20.09
CA ALA A 58 -12.47 13.78 20.64
C ALA A 58 -12.01 13.72 22.10
N THR A 59 -10.97 14.48 22.46
CA THR A 59 -10.43 14.55 23.83
C THR A 59 -11.47 15.04 24.84
N VAL A 60 -12.25 16.06 24.48
CA VAL A 60 -13.28 16.63 25.36
C VAL A 60 -14.31 15.58 25.78
N LEU A 61 -14.69 14.67 24.87
CA LEU A 61 -15.63 13.60 25.17
C LEU A 61 -14.99 12.51 26.04
N VAL A 62 -13.76 12.12 25.71
CA VAL A 62 -13.02 11.06 26.42
C VAL A 62 -12.77 11.43 27.87
N GLU A 63 -12.33 12.65 28.15
CA GLU A 63 -12.04 13.13 29.51
C GLU A 63 -13.30 13.14 30.38
N LYS A 64 -14.44 13.58 29.81
CA LYS A 64 -15.75 13.58 30.48
C LYS A 64 -16.35 12.19 30.64
N GLY A 65 -15.74 11.14 30.06
CA GLY A 65 -16.27 9.78 30.05
C GLY A 65 -17.59 9.65 29.27
N LEU A 66 -17.85 10.57 28.32
CA LEU A 66 -19.06 10.52 27.50
C LEU A 66 -18.87 9.54 26.34
N PRO A 67 -19.95 8.90 25.86
CA PRO A 67 -19.87 8.06 24.66
C PRO A 67 -19.29 8.85 23.49
N LYS A 68 -18.30 8.28 22.80
CA LYS A 68 -17.74 8.91 21.61
C LYS A 68 -18.77 8.90 20.48
N GLU A 69 -18.72 9.94 19.67
CA GLU A 69 -19.52 10.04 18.45
C GLU A 69 -18.96 9.13 17.35
N TRP A 70 -17.64 9.08 17.22
CA TRP A 70 -16.93 8.37 16.16
C TRP A 70 -15.51 7.95 16.58
N ASP A 71 -14.99 6.92 15.91
CA ASP A 71 -13.55 6.70 15.78
C ASP A 71 -13.04 7.46 14.54
N LEU A 72 -11.78 7.90 14.53
CA LEU A 72 -11.21 8.74 13.47
C LEU A 72 -10.39 7.89 12.49
N LEU A 73 -10.61 8.09 11.19
CA LEU A 73 -9.73 7.58 10.15
C LEU A 73 -9.20 8.76 9.33
N VAL A 74 -7.89 8.89 9.21
CA VAL A 74 -7.23 9.91 8.40
C VAL A 74 -6.36 9.26 7.33
N ASN A 75 -6.70 9.53 6.08
CA ASN A 75 -5.89 9.21 4.92
C ASN A 75 -5.28 10.48 4.34
N ILE A 76 -3.95 10.56 4.36
CA ILE A 76 -3.18 11.74 3.95
C ILE A 76 -1.80 11.31 3.47
N SER A 77 -1.21 12.06 2.54
CA SER A 77 0.09 11.71 1.92
C SER A 77 1.24 11.61 2.92
N PRO A 78 2.31 10.84 2.62
CA PRO A 78 3.56 10.87 3.37
C PRO A 78 4.13 12.29 3.49
N GLY A 79 4.89 12.57 4.55
CA GLY A 79 5.57 13.87 4.71
C GLY A 79 4.66 15.04 5.12
N THR A 80 3.40 14.78 5.50
CA THR A 80 2.40 15.79 5.85
C THR A 80 2.28 16.07 7.35
N THR A 81 3.34 15.83 8.13
CA THR A 81 3.36 16.06 9.60
C THR A 81 2.40 15.18 10.42
N LYS A 82 1.68 14.24 9.78
CA LYS A 82 0.68 13.35 10.41
C LYS A 82 1.19 12.66 11.69
N SER A 83 2.37 12.03 11.67
CA SER A 83 2.89 11.26 12.81
C SER A 83 3.32 12.17 13.97
N THR A 84 3.81 13.37 13.66
CA THR A 84 4.12 14.38 14.68
C THR A 84 2.87 14.81 15.42
N ILE A 85 1.77 15.07 14.70
CA ILE A 85 0.50 15.49 15.32
C ILE A 85 -0.05 14.34 16.18
N PHE A 86 -0.30 13.18 15.58
CA PHE A 86 -1.07 12.09 16.19
C PHE A 86 -0.28 11.30 17.24
N SER A 87 1.00 11.02 16.95
CA SER A 87 1.80 10.09 17.73
C SER A 87 2.77 10.77 18.67
N VAL A 88 3.03 12.08 18.53
CA VAL A 88 4.04 12.80 19.33
C VAL A 88 3.44 13.95 20.14
N MET A 89 2.81 14.93 19.48
CA MET A 89 2.31 16.14 20.14
C MET A 89 1.00 15.89 20.87
N TYR A 90 0.06 15.21 20.23
CA TYR A 90 -1.22 14.87 20.83
C TYR A 90 -1.14 14.16 22.19
N PRO A 91 -0.35 13.08 22.37
CA PRO A 91 -0.21 12.42 23.67
C PRO A 91 0.45 13.28 24.75
N ALA A 92 1.36 14.19 24.39
CA ALA A 92 1.92 15.15 25.34
C ALA A 92 0.86 16.19 25.74
N TRP A 93 0.18 16.79 24.75
CA TRP A 93 -0.89 17.74 24.96
C TRP A 93 -2.05 17.17 25.78
N LEU A 94 -2.41 15.91 25.57
CA LEU A 94 -3.46 15.20 26.33
C LEU A 94 -3.24 15.30 27.83
N TRP A 95 -2.00 15.25 28.32
CA TRP A 95 -1.73 15.35 29.76
C TRP A 95 -1.81 16.76 30.32
N THR A 96 -1.77 17.79 29.48
CA THR A 96 -2.03 19.17 29.92
C THR A 96 -3.51 19.33 30.32
N TRP A 97 -4.41 18.55 29.72
CA TRP A 97 -5.85 18.68 29.90
C TRP A 97 -6.45 17.52 30.71
N PHE A 98 -6.01 16.30 30.42
CA PHE A 98 -6.41 15.04 31.06
C PHE A 98 -5.17 14.28 31.59
N PRO A 99 -4.57 14.71 32.73
CA PRO A 99 -3.34 14.09 33.25
C PRO A 99 -3.46 12.59 33.53
N ARG A 100 -4.65 12.08 33.83
CA ARG A 100 -4.91 10.65 34.06
C ARG A 100 -5.08 9.85 32.76
N CYS A 101 -4.90 10.47 31.59
CA CYS A 101 -5.07 9.81 30.29
C CYS A 101 -4.08 8.66 30.12
N GLN A 102 -4.61 7.50 29.74
CA GLN A 102 -3.87 6.30 29.39
C GLN A 102 -3.88 6.21 27.87
N PHE A 103 -2.71 6.35 27.25
CA PHE A 103 -2.54 6.46 25.81
C PHE A 103 -1.80 5.24 25.28
N ILE A 104 -2.33 4.63 24.22
CA ILE A 104 -1.67 3.55 23.48
C ILE A 104 -1.33 4.06 22.08
N GLY A 105 -0.03 4.07 21.74
CA GLY A 105 0.47 4.37 20.41
C GLY A 105 0.91 3.10 19.68
N ALA A 106 0.42 2.90 18.46
CA ALA A 106 0.72 1.74 17.65
C ALA A 106 1.29 2.13 16.28
N SER A 107 2.27 1.36 15.80
CA SER A 107 2.83 1.51 14.44
C SER A 107 3.19 0.14 13.84
N TYR A 108 3.43 0.06 12.52
CA TYR A 108 3.74 -1.22 11.85
C TYR A 108 4.94 -1.97 12.47
N SER A 109 5.90 -1.26 13.08
CA SER A 109 7.04 -1.85 13.77
C SER A 109 7.16 -1.30 15.20
N GLU A 110 7.70 -2.13 16.09
CA GLU A 110 7.97 -1.74 17.48
C GLU A 110 9.03 -0.62 17.56
N ASP A 111 10.06 -0.67 16.71
CA ASP A 111 11.09 0.38 16.68
C ASP A 111 10.55 1.75 16.27
N LEU A 112 9.64 1.81 15.30
CA LEU A 112 8.99 3.07 14.93
C LEU A 112 8.11 3.58 16.07
N ALA A 113 7.30 2.70 16.67
CA ALA A 113 6.45 3.05 17.80
C ALA A 113 7.28 3.59 18.98
N ARG A 114 8.42 2.96 19.28
CA ARG A 114 9.36 3.41 20.32
C ARG A 114 10.01 4.75 19.97
N THR A 115 10.35 4.97 18.71
CA THR A 115 10.92 6.25 18.25
C THR A 115 9.94 7.40 18.44
N LEU A 116 8.66 7.21 18.07
CA LEU A 116 7.61 8.21 18.29
C LEU A 116 7.34 8.43 19.78
N SER A 117 7.43 7.36 20.58
CA SER A 117 7.32 7.44 22.04
C SER A 117 8.42 8.26 22.70
N VAL A 118 9.68 8.07 22.28
CA VAL A 118 10.80 8.89 22.75
C VAL A 118 10.57 10.36 22.43
N LYS A 119 10.16 10.71 21.21
CA LYS A 119 9.86 12.11 20.87
C LYS A 119 8.77 12.72 21.75
N THR A 120 7.74 11.95 22.11
CA THR A 120 6.71 12.42 23.07
C THR A 120 7.33 12.71 24.43
N ARG A 121 8.22 11.83 24.89
CA ARG A 121 8.95 12.01 26.15
C ARG A 121 9.86 13.23 26.10
N ASP A 122 10.50 13.50 24.98
CA ASP A 122 11.35 14.69 24.80
C ASP A 122 10.51 15.98 24.93
N VAL A 123 9.29 16.02 24.37
CA VAL A 123 8.33 17.12 24.61
C VAL A 123 8.05 17.28 26.11
N VAL A 124 7.58 16.22 26.78
CA VAL A 124 7.14 16.25 28.19
C VAL A 124 8.29 16.56 29.15
N THR A 125 9.53 16.21 28.79
CA THR A 125 10.72 16.47 29.62
C THR A 125 11.49 17.74 29.25
N SER A 126 11.05 18.46 28.22
CA SER A 126 11.63 19.76 27.85
C SER A 126 11.42 20.80 28.96
N ASP A 127 12.34 21.78 29.02
CA ASP A 127 12.27 22.84 30.02
C ASP A 127 11.00 23.69 29.85
N LEU A 128 10.61 23.97 28.60
CA LEU A 128 9.37 24.68 28.29
C LEU A 128 8.13 23.95 28.82
N TYR A 129 8.06 22.62 28.63
CA TYR A 129 6.89 21.85 29.07
C TYR A 129 6.82 21.79 30.60
N LYS A 130 7.97 21.60 31.26
CA LYS A 130 8.05 21.59 32.73
C LYS A 130 7.70 22.94 33.34
N ALA A 131 8.11 24.04 32.69
CA ALA A 131 7.76 25.39 33.13
C ALA A 131 6.26 25.67 32.94
N ALA A 132 5.68 25.33 31.78
CA ALA A 132 4.27 25.58 31.49
C ALA A 132 3.32 24.64 32.25
N PHE A 133 3.71 23.39 32.49
CA PHE A 133 2.88 22.34 33.09
C PHE A 133 3.60 21.61 34.24
N PRO A 134 4.03 22.32 35.30
CA PRO A 134 4.81 21.75 36.41
C PRO A 134 4.07 20.64 37.16
N GLU A 135 2.74 20.57 37.03
CA GLU A 135 1.96 19.49 37.61
C GLU A 135 2.22 18.12 36.94
N VAL A 136 2.57 18.08 35.65
CA VAL A 136 2.76 16.82 34.92
C VAL A 136 4.17 16.28 35.17
N VAL A 137 4.30 15.48 36.22
CA VAL A 137 5.57 14.87 36.62
C VAL A 137 5.62 13.41 36.20
N LEU A 138 6.69 13.00 35.51
CA LEU A 138 6.94 11.59 35.19
C LEU A 138 7.37 10.81 36.43
N ARG A 139 6.86 9.59 36.57
CA ARG A 139 7.27 8.66 37.63
C ARG A 139 8.70 8.18 37.39
N GLU A 140 9.52 8.15 38.44
CA GLU A 140 10.91 7.67 38.34
C GLU A 140 10.98 6.16 38.07
N ASP A 141 10.07 5.38 38.66
CA ASP A 141 10.03 3.92 38.58
C ASP A 141 9.42 3.38 37.27
N GLN A 142 8.75 4.23 36.49
CA GLN A 142 8.13 3.88 35.22
C GLN A 142 8.38 4.95 34.15
N ASN A 143 9.60 4.98 33.62
CA ASN A 143 10.06 5.97 32.65
C ASN A 143 10.98 5.40 31.57
N THR A 144 10.47 4.44 30.79
CA THR A 144 11.22 3.77 29.71
C THR A 144 10.79 4.26 28.33
N LYS A 145 11.61 4.02 27.30
CA LYS A 145 11.35 4.46 25.92
C LYS A 145 10.00 3.97 25.37
N GLY A 146 9.59 2.75 25.73
CA GLY A 146 8.34 2.15 25.27
C GLY A 146 7.16 2.29 26.24
N TYR A 147 7.42 2.66 27.49
CA TYR A 147 6.39 2.81 28.52
C TYR A 147 6.83 3.77 29.61
N PHE A 148 6.14 4.92 29.69
CA PHE A 148 6.31 5.88 30.77
C PHE A 148 4.98 6.36 31.32
N ALA A 149 4.95 6.70 32.61
CA ALA A 149 3.75 7.11 33.33
C ALA A 149 4.01 8.40 34.11
N ASN A 150 2.93 9.17 34.34
CA ASN A 150 2.97 10.35 35.20
C ASN A 150 2.43 10.04 36.62
N THR A 151 2.63 10.97 37.54
CA THR A 151 2.22 10.86 38.95
C THR A 151 0.70 10.90 39.16
N PHE A 152 -0.07 11.27 38.13
CA PHE A 152 -1.54 11.19 38.14
C PHE A 152 -2.10 9.83 37.70
N GLY A 153 -1.23 8.87 37.33
CA GLY A 153 -1.64 7.55 36.86
C GLY A 153 -1.98 7.46 35.37
N GLY A 154 -1.77 8.55 34.63
CA GLY A 154 -1.76 8.50 33.17
C GLY A 154 -0.49 7.80 32.66
N PHE A 155 -0.59 7.18 31.49
CA PHE A 155 0.57 6.55 30.85
C PHE A 155 0.59 6.73 29.35
N ARG A 156 1.78 6.58 28.77
CA ARG A 156 1.98 6.34 27.36
C ARG A 156 2.67 5.00 27.16
N TYR A 157 2.03 4.13 26.40
CA TYR A 157 2.53 2.81 26.03
C TYR A 157 2.63 2.70 24.51
N CYS A 158 3.76 2.22 23.98
CA CYS A 158 3.92 1.99 22.55
C CYS A 158 3.94 0.50 22.22
N VAL A 159 3.40 0.13 21.06
CA VAL A 159 3.39 -1.26 20.60
C VAL A 159 3.58 -1.34 19.09
N GLY A 160 4.36 -2.34 18.63
CA GLY A 160 4.35 -2.74 17.24
C GLY A 160 3.07 -3.50 16.88
N VAL A 161 2.65 -3.44 15.63
CA VAL A 161 1.51 -4.25 15.14
C VAL A 161 1.80 -5.74 15.35
N ASN A 162 0.79 -6.48 15.82
CA ASN A 162 0.89 -7.86 16.32
C ASN A 162 1.66 -8.03 17.63
N GLY A 163 2.16 -6.95 18.25
CA GLY A 163 2.72 -7.00 19.59
C GLY A 163 1.67 -7.35 20.64
N MET A 164 2.12 -7.91 21.77
CA MET A 164 1.25 -8.19 22.91
C MET A 164 0.91 -6.89 23.65
N VAL A 165 -0.38 -6.55 23.73
CA VAL A 165 -0.89 -5.42 24.53
C VAL A 165 -1.54 -5.94 25.82
N THR A 166 -0.92 -6.89 26.50
CA THR A 166 -1.55 -7.57 27.65
C THR A 166 -1.57 -6.66 28.88
N GLY A 167 -2.73 -6.51 29.50
CA GLY A 167 -2.91 -5.74 30.74
C GLY A 167 -2.96 -4.21 30.58
N MET A 168 -2.78 -3.70 29.36
CA MET A 168 -2.83 -2.25 29.08
C MET A 168 -4.17 -1.88 28.45
N HIS A 169 -4.85 -0.90 29.05
CA HIS A 169 -6.08 -0.31 28.52
C HIS A 169 -5.90 1.19 28.32
N GLY A 170 -6.30 1.72 27.16
CA GLY A 170 -6.18 3.14 26.82
C GLY A 170 -7.52 3.88 26.81
N HIS A 171 -7.52 5.12 27.30
CA HIS A 171 -8.56 6.12 27.06
C HIS A 171 -8.50 6.63 25.62
N ALA A 172 -7.29 6.74 25.06
CA ALA A 172 -7.03 7.09 23.66
C ALA A 172 -6.06 6.10 23.03
N ILE A 173 -6.39 5.63 21.82
CA ILE A 173 -5.56 4.71 21.04
C ILE A 173 -5.29 5.34 19.68
N VAL A 174 -4.01 5.48 19.31
CA VAL A 174 -3.60 5.98 17.99
C VAL A 174 -2.86 4.88 17.25
N VAL A 175 -3.26 4.63 16.00
CA VAL A 175 -2.64 3.67 15.09
C VAL A 175 -2.07 4.44 13.90
N ASP A 176 -0.74 4.60 13.87
CA ASP A 176 0.00 5.39 12.89
C ASP A 176 0.77 4.45 11.94
N ASP A 177 0.36 4.43 10.67
CA ASP A 177 0.87 3.53 9.64
C ASP A 177 0.95 2.06 10.15
N PRO A 178 -0.19 1.37 10.33
CA PRO A 178 -0.21 0.00 10.86
C PRO A 178 0.41 -1.05 9.94
N ILE A 179 0.64 -0.71 8.67
CA ILE A 179 1.27 -1.61 7.70
C ILE A 179 2.16 -0.78 6.78
N ASN A 180 3.36 -1.28 6.49
CA ASN A 180 4.23 -0.61 5.51
C ASN A 180 3.87 -1.04 4.07
N PRO A 181 4.26 -0.26 3.05
CA PRO A 181 3.91 -0.56 1.65
C PRO A 181 4.31 -1.96 1.17
N ASN A 182 5.48 -2.47 1.58
CA ASN A 182 5.95 -3.79 1.16
C ASN A 182 5.13 -4.92 1.80
N GLN A 183 4.80 -4.79 3.09
CA GLN A 183 3.91 -5.74 3.78
C GLN A 183 2.50 -5.72 3.18
N ALA A 184 2.04 -4.54 2.75
CA ALA A 184 0.73 -4.40 2.13
C ALA A 184 0.59 -5.16 0.82
N LEU A 185 1.68 -5.57 0.15
CA LEU A 185 1.63 -6.44 -1.03
C LEU A 185 1.28 -7.90 -0.67
N SER A 186 1.44 -8.31 0.59
CA SER A 186 1.11 -9.66 1.04
C SER A 186 -0.31 -9.71 1.60
N ALA A 187 -1.20 -10.43 0.91
CA ALA A 187 -2.57 -10.67 1.39
C ALA A 187 -2.62 -11.30 2.79
N ALA A 188 -1.64 -12.14 3.14
CA ALA A 188 -1.54 -12.75 4.46
C ALA A 188 -1.20 -11.70 5.54
N GLU A 189 -0.23 -10.82 5.27
CA GLU A 189 0.12 -9.73 6.19
C GLU A 189 -1.03 -8.72 6.31
N ARG A 190 -1.69 -8.34 5.20
CA ARG A 190 -2.90 -7.49 5.24
C ARG A 190 -3.95 -8.09 6.17
N LYS A 191 -4.30 -9.37 6.00
CA LYS A 191 -5.29 -10.06 6.85
C LYS A 191 -4.87 -10.07 8.33
N LYS A 192 -3.59 -10.32 8.60
CA LYS A 192 -3.04 -10.34 9.96
C LYS A 192 -3.15 -8.97 10.64
N VAL A 193 -2.68 -7.91 9.98
CA VAL A 193 -2.77 -6.54 10.50
C VAL A 193 -4.23 -6.10 10.65
N ASN A 194 -5.07 -6.37 9.65
CA ASN A 194 -6.49 -6.06 9.69
C ASN A 194 -7.16 -6.73 10.88
N HIS A 195 -6.89 -8.02 11.10
CA HIS A 195 -7.41 -8.76 12.26
C HIS A 195 -6.97 -8.12 13.58
N TRP A 196 -5.70 -7.76 13.71
CA TRP A 196 -5.18 -7.08 14.91
C TRP A 196 -5.89 -5.74 15.16
N CYS A 197 -6.11 -4.93 14.13
CA CYS A 197 -6.85 -3.68 14.21
C CYS A 197 -8.37 -3.85 14.46
N THR A 198 -8.99 -4.96 14.02
CA THR A 198 -10.44 -5.20 14.16
C THR A 198 -10.81 -5.97 15.41
N ALA A 199 -9.94 -6.84 15.91
CA ALA A 199 -10.26 -7.78 16.98
C ALA A 199 -9.40 -7.56 18.23
N THR A 200 -8.10 -7.33 18.07
CA THR A 200 -7.18 -7.21 19.21
C THR A 200 -7.22 -5.82 19.82
N LEU A 201 -6.98 -4.77 19.03
CA LEU A 201 -6.92 -3.40 19.54
C LEU A 201 -8.20 -2.92 20.25
N PRO A 202 -9.42 -3.19 19.74
CA PRO A 202 -10.64 -2.75 20.42
C PRO A 202 -10.83 -3.33 21.82
N SER A 203 -10.22 -4.48 22.14
CA SER A 203 -10.23 -5.06 23.48
C SER A 203 -9.39 -4.26 24.50
N ARG A 204 -8.54 -3.34 24.00
CA ARG A 204 -7.63 -2.50 24.80
C ARG A 204 -8.20 -1.12 25.12
N LYS A 205 -9.48 -0.89 24.87
CA LYS A 205 -10.19 0.30 25.33
C LYS A 205 -10.49 0.18 26.83
N VAL A 206 -10.28 1.25 27.61
CA VAL A 206 -10.69 1.29 29.04
C VAL A 206 -12.21 1.19 29.15
N ASP A 207 -12.90 1.95 28.31
CA ASP A 207 -14.35 1.86 28.11
C ASP A 207 -14.62 1.81 26.59
N LYS A 208 -15.35 0.79 26.14
CA LYS A 208 -15.64 0.59 24.70
C LYS A 208 -16.53 1.70 24.12
N ALA A 209 -17.38 2.33 24.95
CA ALA A 209 -18.28 3.39 24.54
C ALA A 209 -17.58 4.76 24.51
N ALA A 210 -16.70 5.04 25.47
CA ALA A 210 -16.04 6.36 25.59
C ALA A 210 -14.65 6.42 24.93
N ALA A 211 -13.84 5.36 24.99
CA ALA A 211 -12.45 5.43 24.54
C ALA A 211 -12.33 5.66 23.03
N PHE A 212 -11.52 6.65 22.67
CA PHE A 212 -11.32 7.12 21.30
C PHE A 212 -10.22 6.32 20.58
N THR A 213 -10.45 6.00 19.31
CA THR A 213 -9.43 5.43 18.43
C THR A 213 -9.25 6.29 17.20
N ALA A 214 -8.01 6.65 16.89
CA ALA A 214 -7.64 7.27 15.63
C ALA A 214 -6.68 6.38 14.85
N MET A 215 -6.95 6.18 13.57
CA MET A 215 -6.02 5.59 12.61
C MET A 215 -5.59 6.67 11.62
N VAL A 216 -4.28 6.80 11.42
CA VAL A 216 -3.71 7.76 10.47
C VAL A 216 -2.69 7.04 9.58
N MET A 217 -2.89 7.09 8.28
CA MET A 217 -1.98 6.47 7.31
C MET A 217 -2.21 6.95 5.89
N GLN A 218 -1.19 6.92 5.04
CA GLN A 218 -1.41 6.92 3.59
C GLN A 218 -2.04 5.59 3.15
N ARG A 219 -2.90 5.62 2.13
CA ARG A 219 -3.41 4.39 1.53
C ARG A 219 -2.29 3.64 0.80
N VAL A 220 -2.24 2.33 1.01
CA VAL A 220 -1.23 1.44 0.41
C VAL A 220 -1.85 0.27 -0.35
N HIS A 221 -3.13 -0.02 -0.09
CA HIS A 221 -3.88 -1.08 -0.77
C HIS A 221 -5.39 -0.87 -0.59
N GLU A 222 -6.25 -1.44 -1.44
CA GLU A 222 -7.72 -1.35 -1.26
C GLU A 222 -8.19 -1.97 0.07
N ASP A 223 -7.66 -3.14 0.40
CA ASP A 223 -7.87 -3.89 1.65
C ASP A 223 -6.81 -3.62 2.74
N ASP A 224 -6.17 -2.45 2.72
CA ASP A 224 -5.33 -2.03 3.84
C ASP A 224 -6.19 -1.74 5.10
N PRO A 225 -5.55 -1.54 6.28
CA PRO A 225 -6.28 -1.27 7.53
C PRO A 225 -7.22 -0.07 7.46
N ALA A 226 -6.86 0.97 6.70
CA ALA A 226 -7.73 2.12 6.46
C ALA A 226 -8.96 1.72 5.65
N GLY A 227 -8.80 0.97 4.56
CA GLY A 227 -9.89 0.46 3.75
C GLY A 227 -10.85 -0.45 4.52
N VAL A 228 -10.35 -1.22 5.48
CA VAL A 228 -11.20 -2.02 6.39
C VAL A 228 -11.88 -1.14 7.45
N MET A 229 -11.19 -0.16 8.02
CA MET A 229 -11.77 0.74 9.02
C MET A 229 -12.85 1.64 8.43
N ALA A 230 -12.68 2.13 7.19
CA ALA A 230 -13.64 2.97 6.49
C ALA A 230 -15.01 2.29 6.28
N LYS A 231 -15.07 0.94 6.29
CA LYS A 231 -16.29 0.15 6.14
C LYS A 231 -17.09 -0.02 7.44
N ARG A 232 -16.56 0.46 8.58
CA ARG A 232 -17.21 0.33 9.90
C ARG A 232 -18.20 1.47 10.14
N ASP A 233 -19.22 1.19 10.96
CA ASP A 233 -20.11 2.23 11.47
C ASP A 233 -19.37 3.18 12.44
N LYS A 234 -19.87 4.42 12.54
CA LYS A 234 -19.35 5.46 13.45
C LYS A 234 -17.85 5.73 13.25
N VAL A 235 -17.41 5.82 11.99
CA VAL A 235 -16.08 6.30 11.64
C VAL A 235 -16.20 7.66 10.96
N PHE A 236 -15.53 8.66 11.50
CA PHE A 236 -15.34 9.94 10.82
C PHE A 236 -14.11 9.81 9.93
N HIS A 237 -14.34 9.75 8.62
CA HIS A 237 -13.26 9.56 7.65
C HIS A 237 -12.83 10.90 7.05
N VAL A 238 -11.57 11.25 7.29
CA VAL A 238 -10.87 12.35 6.63
C VAL A 238 -9.98 11.76 5.55
N ASN A 239 -10.27 12.07 4.29
CA ASN A 239 -9.49 11.66 3.14
C ASN A 239 -8.94 12.91 2.43
N LEU A 240 -7.62 13.08 2.44
CA LEU A 240 -6.91 14.22 1.90
C LEU A 240 -5.91 13.78 0.81
N PRO A 241 -6.39 13.51 -0.42
CA PRO A 241 -5.54 13.37 -1.61
C PRO A 241 -4.61 14.56 -1.79
N ALA A 242 -3.38 14.33 -2.28
CA ALA A 242 -2.44 15.40 -2.63
C ALA A 242 -3.01 16.38 -3.66
N ARG A 243 -3.79 15.86 -4.62
CA ARG A 243 -4.55 16.62 -5.61
C ARG A 243 -6.03 16.25 -5.51
N ASP A 244 -6.92 17.22 -5.64
CA ASP A 244 -8.37 16.97 -5.63
C ASP A 244 -8.79 16.18 -6.88
N THR A 245 -9.03 14.88 -6.66
CA THR A 245 -9.54 13.92 -7.66
C THR A 245 -11.04 13.63 -7.48
N GLY A 246 -11.75 14.42 -6.67
CA GLY A 246 -13.14 14.15 -6.28
C GLY A 246 -13.27 13.19 -5.09
N LYS A 247 -12.15 12.78 -4.48
CA LYS A 247 -12.09 11.86 -3.33
C LYS A 247 -11.90 12.58 -1.99
N VAL A 248 -11.80 13.91 -1.97
CA VAL A 248 -11.65 14.70 -0.74
C VAL A 248 -12.86 14.45 0.17
N ASN A 249 -12.59 14.06 1.42
CA ASN A 249 -13.61 13.77 2.42
C ASN A 249 -13.19 14.39 3.77
N PRO A 250 -14.05 15.14 4.47
CA PRO A 250 -15.35 15.66 4.03
C PRO A 250 -15.28 16.54 2.76
N PRO A 251 -16.33 16.56 1.92
CA PRO A 251 -16.34 17.36 0.69
C PRO A 251 -16.12 18.86 0.90
N ALA A 252 -16.49 19.39 2.08
CA ALA A 252 -16.28 20.80 2.44
C ALA A 252 -14.79 21.18 2.46
N LEU A 253 -13.89 20.22 2.68
CA LEU A 253 -12.44 20.49 2.74
C LEU A 253 -11.83 20.86 1.39
N ARG A 254 -12.54 20.62 0.28
CA ARG A 254 -12.11 21.02 -1.08
C ARG A 254 -11.88 22.52 -1.19
N GLY A 255 -12.58 23.33 -0.38
CA GLY A 255 -12.40 24.78 -0.35
C GLY A 255 -11.05 25.25 0.20
N PHE A 256 -10.27 24.37 0.83
CA PHE A 256 -8.93 24.69 1.33
C PHE A 256 -7.81 24.26 0.37
N TYR A 257 -8.13 23.58 -0.73
CA TYR A 257 -7.15 23.21 -1.73
C TYR A 257 -6.80 24.43 -2.58
N ASP A 258 -5.51 24.63 -2.83
CA ASP A 258 -4.99 25.73 -3.66
C ASP A 258 -4.57 25.17 -5.01
N ASP A 259 -5.18 25.68 -6.08
CA ASP A 259 -5.10 25.12 -7.45
C ASP A 259 -5.31 23.58 -7.52
N GLY A 260 -6.24 23.11 -6.69
CA GLY A 260 -6.54 21.70 -6.55
C GLY A 260 -5.46 20.88 -5.86
N LEU A 261 -4.46 21.49 -5.22
CA LEU A 261 -3.45 20.83 -4.39
C LEU A 261 -3.73 21.02 -2.90
N MET A 262 -3.51 19.96 -2.12
CA MET A 262 -3.71 19.99 -0.67
C MET A 262 -2.63 20.82 0.03
N ASP A 263 -1.38 20.68 -0.43
CA ASP A 263 -0.20 21.35 0.11
C ASP A 263 0.75 21.69 -1.05
N PRO A 264 0.55 22.83 -1.75
CA PRO A 264 1.36 23.19 -2.91
C PRO A 264 2.86 23.29 -2.61
N VAL A 265 3.25 23.52 -1.35
CA VAL A 265 4.63 23.67 -0.92
C VAL A 265 5.34 22.32 -0.76
N ARG A 266 4.64 21.30 -0.25
CA ARG A 266 5.20 19.95 -0.07
C ARG A 266 4.88 19.00 -1.22
N LEU A 267 3.80 19.25 -1.95
CA LEU A 267 3.20 18.36 -2.94
C LEU A 267 2.87 19.15 -4.22
N SER A 268 3.82 19.95 -4.71
CA SER A 268 3.69 20.64 -6.00
C SER A 268 3.55 19.66 -7.15
N ASP A 269 3.11 20.13 -8.31
CA ASP A 269 2.98 19.28 -9.50
C ASP A 269 4.30 18.63 -9.90
N GLU A 270 5.40 19.37 -9.83
CA GLU A 270 6.74 18.84 -10.12
C GLU A 270 7.09 17.69 -9.18
N VAL A 271 6.81 17.85 -7.88
CA VAL A 271 7.04 16.81 -6.87
C VAL A 271 6.19 15.57 -7.15
N LEU A 272 4.91 15.75 -7.47
CA LEU A 272 4.00 14.64 -7.78
C LEU A 272 4.41 13.93 -9.08
N ASP A 273 4.90 14.68 -10.08
CA ASP A 273 5.42 14.11 -11.32
C ASP A 273 6.71 13.32 -11.11
N ASP A 274 7.61 13.79 -10.24
CA ASP A 274 8.84 13.07 -9.92
C ASP A 274 8.54 11.79 -9.12
N ILE A 275 7.62 11.85 -8.16
CA ILE A 275 7.10 10.65 -7.47
C ILE A 275 6.52 9.66 -8.48
N ARG A 276 5.74 10.13 -9.47
CA ARG A 276 5.18 9.27 -10.51
C ARG A 276 6.26 8.58 -11.33
N LYS A 277 7.33 9.29 -11.69
CA LYS A 277 8.46 8.75 -12.49
C LYS A 277 9.31 7.76 -11.68
N GLU A 278 9.58 8.08 -10.41
CA GLU A 278 10.50 7.30 -9.57
C GLU A 278 9.84 6.09 -8.91
N GLN A 279 8.65 6.29 -8.34
CA GLN A 279 7.95 5.27 -7.52
C GLN A 279 6.81 4.60 -8.29
N GLY A 280 6.42 5.17 -9.43
CA GLY A 280 5.40 4.63 -10.31
C GLY A 280 3.98 5.14 -10.02
N PRO A 281 3.08 5.00 -11.01
CA PRO A 281 1.71 5.54 -10.94
C PRO A 281 0.85 4.89 -9.85
N MET A 282 1.09 3.61 -9.51
CA MET A 282 0.34 2.91 -8.47
C MET A 282 0.66 3.46 -7.07
N VAL A 283 1.94 3.78 -6.82
CA VAL A 283 2.37 4.41 -5.57
C VAL A 283 1.79 5.81 -5.47
N LEU A 284 1.80 6.59 -6.56
CA LEU A 284 1.16 7.89 -6.61
C LEU A 284 -0.34 7.79 -6.28
N ALA A 285 -1.08 6.90 -6.95
CA ALA A 285 -2.52 6.72 -6.77
C ALA A 285 -2.90 6.33 -5.34
N GLY A 286 -2.22 5.31 -4.78
CA GLY A 286 -2.44 4.89 -3.41
C GLY A 286 -1.96 5.92 -2.40
N GLN A 287 -0.66 6.15 -2.32
CA GLN A 287 -0.06 6.85 -1.19
C GLN A 287 -0.25 8.36 -1.24
N TYR A 288 -0.45 8.96 -2.41
CA TYR A 288 -0.59 10.41 -2.55
C TYR A 288 -2.02 10.80 -2.89
N MET A 289 -2.66 10.15 -3.86
CA MET A 289 -4.06 10.45 -4.22
C MET A 289 -5.09 9.80 -3.29
N GLN A 290 -4.66 8.97 -2.33
CA GLN A 290 -5.52 8.21 -1.42
C GLN A 290 -6.59 7.34 -2.13
N ASP A 291 -6.31 6.97 -3.38
CA ASP A 291 -7.19 6.17 -4.21
C ASP A 291 -6.38 4.97 -4.69
N PRO A 292 -6.07 4.01 -3.79
CA PRO A 292 -5.37 2.82 -4.20
C PRO A 292 -6.24 2.12 -5.22
N VAL A 293 -5.72 2.01 -6.42
CA VAL A 293 -6.35 1.18 -7.44
C VAL A 293 -6.34 -0.24 -6.86
N PRO A 294 -7.45 -1.00 -7.00
CA PRO A 294 -7.46 -2.42 -6.71
C PRO A 294 -6.22 -3.10 -7.29
N GLU A 295 -5.84 -4.27 -6.80
CA GLU A 295 -4.75 -5.07 -7.43
C GLU A 295 -4.97 -5.30 -8.96
N GLY A 296 -6.12 -4.91 -9.51
CA GLY A 296 -6.45 -4.76 -10.93
C GLY A 296 -6.08 -3.44 -11.63
N GLY A 297 -5.00 -2.75 -11.24
CA GLY A 297 -4.28 -1.83 -12.12
C GLY A 297 -3.51 -2.61 -13.20
N ALA A 298 -4.24 -3.33 -14.05
CA ALA A 298 -3.71 -4.32 -14.98
C ALA A 298 -2.69 -3.70 -15.94
N LEU A 299 -1.56 -4.38 -16.15
CA LEU A 299 -0.68 -4.09 -17.30
C LEU A 299 -1.49 -4.17 -18.63
N PHE A 300 -2.58 -4.95 -18.62
CA PHE A 300 -3.44 -5.26 -19.75
C PHE A 300 -4.87 -4.72 -19.57
N ASP A 301 -5.32 -3.84 -20.46
CA ASP A 301 -6.73 -3.49 -20.60
C ASP A 301 -7.46 -4.64 -21.33
N VAL A 302 -7.89 -5.64 -20.57
CA VAL A 302 -8.60 -6.81 -21.10
C VAL A 302 -9.92 -6.48 -21.80
N SER A 303 -10.49 -5.27 -21.57
CA SER A 303 -11.70 -4.84 -22.28
C SER A 303 -11.49 -4.61 -23.78
N LYS A 304 -10.23 -4.43 -24.20
CA LYS A 304 -9.83 -4.28 -25.61
C LYS A 304 -9.70 -5.61 -26.33
N VAL A 305 -9.69 -6.72 -25.60
CA VAL A 305 -9.53 -8.05 -26.15
C VAL A 305 -10.88 -8.57 -26.62
N LYS A 306 -10.95 -8.95 -27.90
CA LYS A 306 -12.18 -9.50 -28.50
C LYS A 306 -12.05 -10.99 -28.71
N THR A 307 -13.12 -11.72 -28.40
CA THR A 307 -13.24 -13.14 -28.71
C THR A 307 -13.74 -13.32 -30.15
N VAL A 308 -13.20 -14.31 -30.86
CA VAL A 308 -13.57 -14.68 -32.23
C VAL A 308 -13.80 -16.18 -32.35
N ARG A 309 -14.72 -16.59 -33.22
CA ARG A 309 -14.97 -18.01 -33.48
C ARG A 309 -13.81 -18.59 -34.28
N GLN A 310 -13.56 -19.89 -34.14
CA GLN A 310 -12.52 -20.61 -34.86
C GLN A 310 -12.59 -20.41 -36.40
N VAL A 311 -13.81 -20.32 -36.94
CA VAL A 311 -14.07 -20.11 -38.38
C VAL A 311 -13.68 -18.72 -38.90
N ASP A 312 -13.58 -17.73 -38.00
CA ASP A 312 -13.25 -16.35 -38.33
C ASP A 312 -11.74 -16.07 -38.21
N VAL A 313 -10.95 -17.09 -37.81
CA VAL A 313 -9.50 -16.97 -37.65
C VAL A 313 -8.83 -16.95 -39.03
N PRO A 314 -8.09 -15.88 -39.40
CA PRO A 314 -7.43 -15.81 -40.69
C PRO A 314 -6.27 -16.82 -40.77
N ARG A 315 -5.71 -16.98 -41.97
CA ARG A 315 -4.48 -17.76 -42.13
C ARG A 315 -3.37 -17.15 -41.25
N MET A 316 -2.75 -17.99 -40.42
CA MET A 316 -1.60 -17.59 -39.61
C MET A 316 -0.33 -17.59 -40.45
N GLU A 317 0.40 -16.47 -40.45
CA GLU A 317 1.72 -16.37 -41.09
C GLU A 317 2.80 -17.03 -40.23
N ARG A 318 2.68 -16.88 -38.91
CA ARG A 318 3.61 -17.42 -37.93
C ARG A 318 2.83 -17.87 -36.70
N VAL A 319 3.18 -19.03 -36.17
CA VAL A 319 2.54 -19.63 -34.99
C VAL A 319 3.60 -20.18 -34.06
N ALA A 320 3.42 -19.97 -32.76
CA ALA A 320 4.25 -20.57 -31.73
C ALA A 320 3.39 -21.09 -30.58
N ARG A 321 3.87 -22.14 -29.91
CA ARG A 321 3.44 -22.52 -28.57
C ARG A 321 4.60 -22.35 -27.60
N ALA A 322 4.42 -21.48 -26.62
CA ALA A 322 5.40 -21.24 -25.57
C ALA A 322 4.99 -21.99 -24.30
N TRP A 323 5.96 -22.62 -23.64
CA TRP A 323 5.72 -23.38 -22.41
C TRP A 323 6.41 -22.73 -21.22
N ASP A 324 5.62 -22.38 -20.21
CA ASP A 324 6.09 -22.13 -18.85
C ASP A 324 5.93 -23.41 -18.02
N LYS A 325 6.99 -23.86 -17.36
CA LYS A 325 7.05 -25.20 -16.75
C LYS A 325 7.12 -25.10 -15.24
N ALA A 326 6.10 -25.63 -14.58
CA ALA A 326 6.15 -25.85 -13.14
C ALA A 326 7.26 -26.85 -12.76
N ALA A 327 7.91 -26.59 -11.62
CA ALA A 327 8.93 -27.45 -11.03
C ALA A 327 8.37 -28.49 -10.04
N ALA A 328 7.15 -28.26 -9.50
CA ALA A 328 6.53 -29.10 -8.47
C ALA A 328 5.04 -29.33 -8.70
N VAL A 329 4.47 -30.36 -8.06
CA VAL A 329 3.05 -30.73 -8.15
C VAL A 329 2.41 -30.68 -6.77
N THR A 330 2.09 -29.47 -6.30
CA THR A 330 1.31 -29.26 -5.06
C THR A 330 0.18 -28.28 -5.32
N ALA A 331 -0.80 -28.21 -4.41
CA ALA A 331 -1.93 -27.27 -4.55
C ALA A 331 -1.50 -25.78 -4.54
N SER A 332 -0.31 -25.50 -4.03
CA SER A 332 0.32 -24.18 -3.99
C SER A 332 1.40 -23.98 -5.06
N ALA A 333 1.75 -25.00 -5.84
CA ALA A 333 2.76 -24.90 -6.89
C ALA A 333 2.21 -24.18 -8.15
N ASP A 334 3.16 -23.62 -8.91
CA ASP A 334 2.94 -22.98 -10.20
C ASP A 334 2.32 -23.95 -11.21
N TRP A 335 1.68 -23.41 -12.25
CA TRP A 335 1.06 -24.23 -13.29
C TRP A 335 2.06 -24.51 -14.42
N THR A 336 1.96 -25.69 -15.04
CA THR A 336 2.52 -25.83 -16.39
C THR A 336 1.52 -25.22 -17.36
N VAL A 337 1.96 -24.20 -18.11
CA VAL A 337 1.14 -23.51 -19.10
C VAL A 337 1.75 -23.57 -20.48
N GLY A 338 0.94 -23.94 -21.48
CA GLY A 338 1.28 -23.90 -22.89
C GLY A 338 0.36 -22.96 -23.65
N THR A 339 0.80 -21.75 -23.96
CA THR A 339 0.03 -20.77 -24.76
C THR A 339 0.40 -20.85 -26.22
N LYS A 340 -0.58 -21.12 -27.09
CA LYS A 340 -0.45 -21.06 -28.55
C LYS A 340 -0.91 -19.71 -29.05
N LEU A 341 -0.03 -19.01 -29.75
CA LEU A 341 -0.31 -17.73 -30.35
C LEU A 341 0.14 -17.66 -31.81
N GLY A 342 -0.46 -16.78 -32.59
CA GLY A 342 -0.07 -16.55 -33.98
C GLY A 342 -0.28 -15.12 -34.44
N LEU A 343 0.48 -14.75 -35.48
CA LEU A 343 0.25 -13.53 -36.25
C LEU A 343 -0.59 -13.89 -37.49
N GLY A 344 -1.78 -13.33 -37.58
CA GLY A 344 -2.66 -13.48 -38.72
C GLY A 344 -2.22 -12.66 -39.93
N ALA A 345 -2.63 -13.08 -41.12
CA ALA A 345 -2.42 -12.33 -42.36
C ALA A 345 -3.07 -10.93 -42.35
N ASP A 346 -4.00 -10.67 -41.42
CA ASP A 346 -4.61 -9.37 -41.18
C ASP A 346 -3.76 -8.45 -40.27
N GLY A 347 -2.57 -8.90 -39.88
CA GLY A 347 -1.65 -8.16 -39.01
C GLY A 347 -2.02 -8.18 -37.53
N ARG A 348 -3.04 -8.94 -37.12
CA ARG A 348 -3.46 -9.07 -35.71
C ARG A 348 -2.88 -10.31 -35.03
N TRP A 349 -2.84 -10.26 -33.71
CA TRP A 349 -2.36 -11.35 -32.88
C TRP A 349 -3.53 -12.18 -32.36
N TYR A 350 -3.39 -13.50 -32.41
CA TYR A 350 -4.42 -14.44 -31.99
C TYR A 350 -3.86 -15.36 -30.91
N VAL A 351 -4.49 -15.39 -29.75
CA VAL A 351 -4.32 -16.48 -28.76
C VAL A 351 -5.24 -17.60 -29.20
N LEU A 352 -4.65 -18.68 -29.72
CA LEU A 352 -5.34 -19.76 -30.41
C LEU A 352 -5.78 -20.88 -29.46
N ASP A 353 -5.00 -21.13 -28.42
CA ASP A 353 -5.25 -22.20 -27.44
C ASP A 353 -4.38 -21.98 -26.19
N VAL A 354 -4.92 -22.28 -25.01
CA VAL A 354 -4.17 -22.24 -23.74
C VAL A 354 -4.39 -23.54 -22.99
N ILE A 355 -3.30 -24.23 -22.68
CA ILE A 355 -3.30 -25.43 -21.85
C ILE A 355 -2.74 -25.07 -20.49
N ARG A 356 -3.50 -25.31 -19.41
CA ARG A 356 -3.07 -25.09 -18.03
C ARG A 356 -3.27 -26.36 -17.21
N LYS A 357 -2.19 -26.99 -16.73
CA LYS A 357 -2.26 -28.23 -15.93
C LYS A 357 -1.20 -28.29 -14.82
N ARG A 358 -1.55 -28.92 -13.71
CA ARG A 358 -0.63 -29.35 -12.65
C ARG A 358 -0.39 -30.83 -12.80
N VAL A 359 0.78 -31.18 -13.33
CA VAL A 359 1.12 -32.53 -13.75
C VAL A 359 2.54 -32.86 -13.33
N SER A 360 2.81 -34.14 -13.10
CA SER A 360 4.16 -34.62 -12.79
C SER A 360 5.12 -34.30 -13.93
N THR A 361 6.43 -34.32 -13.65
CA THR A 361 7.45 -34.08 -14.68
C THR A 361 7.29 -35.03 -15.87
N PHE A 362 6.94 -36.30 -15.64
CA PHE A 362 6.73 -37.28 -16.71
C PHE A 362 5.51 -36.94 -17.55
N ASP A 363 4.36 -36.73 -16.91
CA ASP A 363 3.10 -36.38 -17.58
C ASP A 363 3.19 -35.04 -18.31
N ARG A 364 3.99 -34.11 -17.80
CA ARG A 364 4.29 -32.83 -18.44
C ARG A 364 5.00 -33.03 -19.78
N GLU A 365 6.03 -33.86 -19.83
CA GLU A 365 6.75 -34.13 -21.08
C GLU A 365 5.85 -34.85 -22.10
N GLU A 366 5.00 -35.79 -21.66
CA GLU A 366 3.99 -36.41 -22.52
C GLU A 366 2.99 -35.39 -23.06
N LEU A 367 2.44 -34.53 -22.18
CA LEU A 367 1.54 -33.44 -22.56
C LEU A 367 2.16 -32.52 -23.62
N MET A 368 3.41 -32.11 -23.42
CA MET A 368 4.12 -31.23 -24.37
C MET A 368 4.31 -31.89 -25.73
N ARG A 369 4.70 -33.17 -25.75
CA ARG A 369 4.90 -33.95 -26.99
C ARG A 369 3.59 -34.12 -27.75
N ASP A 370 2.53 -34.51 -27.08
CA ASP A 370 1.25 -34.77 -27.73
C ASP A 370 0.58 -33.48 -28.20
N THR A 371 0.77 -32.39 -27.46
CA THR A 371 0.37 -31.05 -27.91
C THR A 371 1.15 -30.63 -29.15
N ALA A 372 2.48 -30.82 -29.18
CA ALA A 372 3.29 -30.48 -30.35
C ALA A 372 2.87 -31.28 -31.61
N LYS A 373 2.53 -32.57 -31.45
CA LYS A 373 1.97 -33.40 -32.54
C LYS A 373 0.67 -32.80 -33.08
N LYS A 374 -0.25 -32.40 -32.20
CA LYS A 374 -1.53 -31.77 -32.58
C LYS A 374 -1.33 -30.41 -33.26
N ASP A 375 -0.38 -29.62 -32.78
CA ASP A 375 -0.07 -28.30 -33.35
C ASP A 375 0.62 -28.39 -34.73
N GLY A 376 1.23 -29.53 -35.04
CA GLY A 376 1.92 -29.78 -36.30
C GLY A 376 3.30 -29.13 -36.39
N ARG A 377 4.05 -29.48 -37.45
CA ARG A 377 5.45 -29.05 -37.64
C ARG A 377 5.63 -27.57 -37.97
N GLY A 378 4.56 -26.90 -38.41
CA GLY A 378 4.55 -25.47 -38.70
C GLY A 378 4.60 -24.58 -37.45
N CYS A 379 4.21 -25.12 -36.29
CA CYS A 379 4.22 -24.41 -35.02
C CYS A 379 5.62 -24.45 -34.38
N LEU A 380 6.14 -23.28 -34.02
CA LEU A 380 7.38 -23.18 -33.24
C LEU A 380 7.09 -23.48 -31.77
N VAL A 381 7.81 -24.42 -31.17
CA VAL A 381 7.78 -24.64 -29.72
C VAL A 381 8.82 -23.75 -29.05
N VAL A 382 8.43 -22.94 -28.07
CA VAL A 382 9.32 -22.07 -27.30
C VAL A 382 9.41 -22.58 -25.87
N LEU A 383 10.64 -22.76 -25.39
CA LEU A 383 10.94 -23.23 -24.04
C LEU A 383 11.83 -22.24 -23.32
N GLU A 384 11.64 -22.10 -22.01
CA GLU A 384 12.55 -21.38 -21.13
C GLU A 384 13.56 -22.33 -20.49
N GLU A 385 14.85 -21.95 -20.52
CA GLU A 385 15.90 -22.61 -19.75
C GLU A 385 16.16 -21.85 -18.45
N GLU A 386 15.79 -22.47 -17.32
CA GLU A 386 16.12 -21.96 -15.99
C GLU A 386 17.61 -22.06 -15.66
N GLY A 387 18.10 -21.18 -14.79
CA GLY A 387 19.49 -21.20 -14.32
C GLY A 387 19.84 -22.44 -13.49
N GLY A 388 21.10 -22.88 -13.58
CA GLY A 388 21.62 -24.05 -12.84
C GLY A 388 21.65 -25.35 -13.67
N SER A 389 22.23 -26.40 -13.11
CA SER A 389 22.37 -27.71 -13.80
C SER A 389 21.02 -28.40 -14.02
N GLY A 390 20.09 -28.30 -13.06
CA GLY A 390 18.75 -28.88 -13.17
C GLY A 390 17.93 -28.31 -14.34
N GLY A 391 17.94 -26.99 -14.54
CA GLY A 391 17.26 -26.32 -15.65
C GLY A 391 17.81 -26.71 -17.03
N LYS A 392 19.14 -26.83 -17.14
CA LYS A 392 19.82 -27.32 -18.36
C LYS A 392 19.44 -28.77 -18.71
N HIS A 393 19.45 -29.67 -17.72
CA HIS A 393 19.06 -31.07 -17.95
C HIS A 393 17.58 -31.20 -18.30
N SER A 394 16.71 -30.46 -17.61
CA SER A 394 15.26 -30.40 -17.87
C SER A 394 14.98 -29.95 -19.30
N THR A 395 15.63 -28.87 -19.75
CA THR A 395 15.46 -28.34 -21.11
C THR A 395 15.99 -29.29 -22.16
N ALA A 396 17.18 -29.88 -21.96
CA ALA A 396 17.75 -30.87 -22.88
C ALA A 396 16.87 -32.12 -23.01
N SER A 397 16.19 -32.53 -21.94
CA SER A 397 15.21 -33.62 -21.98
C SER A 397 14.00 -33.25 -22.83
N SER A 398 13.40 -32.07 -22.60
CA SER A 398 12.25 -31.59 -23.37
C SER A 398 12.57 -31.43 -24.86
N VAL A 399 13.75 -30.91 -25.20
CA VAL A 399 14.20 -30.79 -26.60
C VAL A 399 14.31 -32.16 -27.28
N ARG A 400 14.85 -33.18 -26.60
CA ARG A 400 14.92 -34.55 -27.13
C ARG A 400 13.53 -35.17 -27.32
N ASN A 401 12.62 -34.94 -26.37
CA ASN A 401 11.25 -35.44 -26.42
C ASN A 401 10.41 -34.79 -27.54
N LEU A 402 10.82 -33.62 -28.03
CA LEU A 402 10.18 -32.88 -29.12
C LEU A 402 10.84 -33.10 -30.50
N ALA A 403 11.55 -34.22 -30.67
CA ALA A 403 12.19 -34.57 -31.95
C ALA A 403 11.19 -34.51 -33.13
N GLY A 404 11.59 -33.86 -34.22
CA GLY A 404 10.75 -33.63 -35.40
C GLY A 404 9.91 -32.35 -35.38
N HIS A 405 9.97 -31.58 -34.29
CA HIS A 405 9.37 -30.25 -34.17
C HIS A 405 10.43 -29.14 -34.16
N ARG A 406 10.02 -27.92 -34.52
CA ARG A 406 10.88 -26.74 -34.44
C ARG A 406 10.86 -26.25 -33.00
N VAL A 407 12.01 -26.28 -32.32
CA VAL A 407 12.11 -25.85 -30.92
C VAL A 407 13.08 -24.67 -30.81
N ARG A 408 12.72 -23.66 -30.01
CA ARG A 408 13.58 -22.57 -29.61
C ARG A 408 13.68 -22.55 -28.08
N VAL A 409 14.90 -22.53 -27.58
CA VAL A 409 15.17 -22.33 -26.16
C VAL A 409 15.57 -20.88 -25.94
N GLN A 410 14.92 -20.21 -25.00
CA GLN A 410 15.29 -18.88 -24.52
C GLN A 410 15.99 -18.97 -23.17
N ARG A 411 16.96 -18.07 -22.97
CA ARG A 411 17.61 -17.87 -21.67
C ARG A 411 17.23 -16.47 -21.21
N PRO A 412 16.38 -16.31 -20.20
CA PRO A 412 16.02 -15.00 -19.70
C PRO A 412 17.28 -14.33 -19.15
N ASP A 413 17.61 -13.16 -19.69
CA ASP A 413 18.68 -12.32 -19.15
C ASP A 413 18.17 -11.70 -17.84
N ARG A 414 18.52 -12.33 -16.71
CA ARG A 414 18.07 -11.92 -15.37
C ARG A 414 18.58 -10.52 -14.97
N THR A 415 19.47 -9.91 -15.76
CA THR A 415 19.93 -8.53 -15.57
C THR A 415 19.09 -7.48 -16.31
N LYS A 416 18.16 -7.88 -17.21
CA LYS A 416 17.46 -6.98 -18.14
C LYS A 416 15.96 -6.74 -17.90
N GLY A 417 15.41 -7.12 -16.75
CA GLY A 417 14.09 -6.63 -16.33
C GLY A 417 13.18 -7.65 -15.64
N SER A 418 12.19 -7.11 -14.92
CA SER A 418 11.14 -7.84 -14.21
C SER A 418 10.22 -8.62 -15.18
N LYS A 419 9.40 -9.54 -14.66
CA LYS A 419 8.35 -10.23 -15.44
C LYS A 419 7.44 -9.24 -16.18
N ALA A 420 7.05 -8.16 -15.50
CA ALA A 420 6.29 -7.07 -16.08
C ALA A 420 6.97 -6.45 -17.31
N ALA A 421 8.28 -6.18 -17.23
CA ALA A 421 9.05 -5.64 -18.35
C ALA A 421 9.10 -6.60 -19.56
N ARG A 422 9.07 -7.92 -19.32
CA ARG A 422 9.04 -8.92 -20.41
C ARG A 422 7.67 -9.04 -21.07
N ALA A 423 6.60 -8.74 -20.32
CA ALA A 423 5.22 -8.77 -20.78
C ALA A 423 4.78 -7.46 -21.45
N ASP A 424 5.50 -6.35 -21.22
CA ASP A 424 5.18 -5.02 -21.76
C ASP A 424 4.98 -4.99 -23.29
N PRO A 425 5.80 -5.65 -24.14
CA PRO A 425 5.54 -5.67 -25.58
C PRO A 425 4.19 -6.28 -25.97
N LEU A 426 3.74 -7.31 -25.24
CA LEU A 426 2.44 -7.94 -25.45
C LEU A 426 1.31 -7.03 -24.94
N SER A 427 1.52 -6.36 -23.80
CA SER A 427 0.51 -5.47 -23.21
C SER A 427 0.18 -4.29 -24.11
N VAL A 428 1.18 -3.70 -24.76
CA VAL A 428 0.98 -2.64 -25.77
C VAL A 428 0.05 -3.12 -26.89
N GLN A 429 0.18 -4.36 -27.36
CA GLN A 429 -0.69 -4.90 -28.40
C GLN A 429 -2.11 -5.19 -27.90
N VAL A 430 -2.25 -5.67 -26.66
CA VAL A 430 -3.56 -5.86 -26.03
C VAL A 430 -4.28 -4.53 -25.89
N ASN A 431 -3.61 -3.53 -25.33
CA ASN A 431 -4.17 -2.21 -25.03
C ASN A 431 -4.51 -1.44 -26.32
N ALA A 432 -3.77 -1.66 -27.40
CA ALA A 432 -4.09 -1.15 -28.73
C ALA A 432 -5.26 -1.88 -29.42
N GLY A 433 -5.79 -2.96 -28.82
CA GLY A 433 -6.87 -3.75 -29.40
C GLY A 433 -6.43 -4.61 -30.60
N ASN A 434 -5.17 -5.03 -30.65
CA ASN A 434 -4.60 -5.87 -31.71
C ASN A 434 -4.63 -7.37 -31.40
N VAL A 435 -4.96 -7.74 -30.17
CA VAL A 435 -5.03 -9.14 -29.72
C VAL A 435 -6.47 -9.66 -29.75
N ARG A 436 -6.64 -10.91 -30.21
CA ARG A 436 -7.91 -11.65 -30.24
C ARG A 436 -7.76 -12.98 -29.51
N LEU A 437 -8.80 -13.39 -28.78
CA LEU A 437 -8.91 -14.76 -28.28
C LEU A 437 -9.77 -15.57 -29.23
N VAL A 438 -9.31 -16.77 -29.58
CA VAL A 438 -10.20 -17.77 -30.16
C VAL A 438 -11.11 -18.34 -29.06
N GLU A 439 -12.36 -18.67 -29.37
CA GLU A 439 -13.28 -19.29 -28.42
C GLU A 439 -12.74 -20.62 -27.86
N GLY A 440 -12.76 -20.74 -26.54
CA GLY A 440 -12.42 -21.95 -25.81
C GLY A 440 -12.78 -21.84 -24.33
N ASP A 441 -12.83 -22.99 -23.64
CA ASP A 441 -13.17 -23.06 -22.21
C ASP A 441 -12.12 -22.38 -21.31
N TRP A 442 -10.91 -22.13 -21.85
CA TRP A 442 -9.80 -21.47 -21.18
C TRP A 442 -9.90 -19.94 -21.17
N ASN A 443 -10.81 -19.34 -21.94
CA ASN A 443 -10.85 -17.88 -22.15
C ASN A 443 -11.07 -17.12 -20.84
N LYS A 444 -11.96 -17.61 -19.97
CA LYS A 444 -12.25 -16.99 -18.68
C LYS A 444 -11.01 -16.98 -17.79
N ASP A 445 -10.41 -18.15 -17.60
CA ASP A 445 -9.23 -18.31 -16.73
C ASP A 445 -8.02 -17.52 -17.23
N TRP A 446 -7.89 -17.37 -18.55
CA TRP A 446 -6.84 -16.55 -19.16
C TRP A 446 -7.09 -15.05 -18.93
N LEU A 447 -8.31 -14.57 -19.20
CA LEU A 447 -8.67 -13.17 -19.00
C LEU A 447 -8.60 -12.78 -17.52
N ASP A 448 -9.04 -13.65 -16.62
CA ASP A 448 -9.00 -13.41 -15.17
C ASP A 448 -7.56 -13.27 -14.68
N GLU A 449 -6.60 -14.04 -15.22
CA GLU A 449 -5.18 -13.92 -14.87
C GLU A 449 -4.51 -12.70 -15.50
N VAL A 450 -4.74 -12.45 -16.79
CA VAL A 450 -4.17 -11.31 -17.54
C VAL A 450 -4.64 -9.98 -16.95
N LYS A 451 -5.89 -9.91 -16.48
CA LYS A 451 -6.48 -8.74 -15.85
C LYS A 451 -5.77 -8.34 -14.54
N VAL A 452 -5.09 -9.26 -13.87
CA VAL A 452 -4.45 -8.98 -12.57
C VAL A 452 -2.92 -9.00 -12.65
N PHE A 453 -2.34 -9.33 -13.80
CA PHE A 453 -0.89 -9.34 -14.00
C PHE A 453 -0.30 -7.91 -13.96
N PRO A 454 0.90 -7.71 -13.38
CA PRO A 454 1.87 -8.70 -12.87
C PRO A 454 1.67 -9.14 -11.42
N PHE A 455 0.56 -8.79 -10.79
CA PHE A 455 0.37 -8.91 -9.34
C PHE A 455 -0.55 -10.06 -8.93
N GLY A 456 -1.15 -10.75 -9.91
CA GLY A 456 -1.93 -11.95 -9.70
C GLY A 456 -1.13 -13.03 -8.96
N ARG A 457 -1.84 -13.86 -8.18
CA ARG A 457 -1.23 -15.04 -7.53
C ARG A 457 -0.49 -15.94 -8.52
N TRP A 458 -1.00 -16.01 -9.74
CA TRP A 458 -0.44 -16.78 -10.84
C TRP A 458 -0.08 -15.81 -11.96
N ASP A 459 1.04 -16.07 -12.61
CA ASP A 459 1.54 -15.31 -13.75
C ASP A 459 1.95 -16.20 -14.93
N ASP A 460 1.81 -17.53 -14.77
CA ASP A 460 2.27 -18.56 -15.70
C ASP A 460 1.70 -18.39 -17.12
N GLN A 461 0.42 -18.01 -17.24
CA GLN A 461 -0.23 -17.82 -18.55
C GLN A 461 0.29 -16.58 -19.27
N VAL A 462 0.58 -15.51 -18.52
CA VAL A 462 1.11 -14.28 -19.09
C VAL A 462 2.59 -14.45 -19.46
N ASP A 463 3.39 -15.11 -18.63
CA ASP A 463 4.79 -15.42 -18.92
C ASP A 463 4.89 -16.31 -20.18
N SER A 464 4.07 -17.35 -20.26
CA SER A 464 3.94 -18.19 -21.45
C SER A 464 3.55 -17.38 -22.69
N ALA A 465 2.50 -16.55 -22.61
CA ALA A 465 2.04 -15.73 -23.74
C ALA A 465 3.08 -14.71 -24.20
N ALA A 466 3.71 -13.99 -23.26
CA ALA A 466 4.73 -12.97 -23.53
C ALA A 466 5.99 -13.59 -24.17
N MET A 467 6.43 -14.75 -23.68
CA MET A 467 7.52 -15.52 -24.26
C MET A 467 7.27 -15.83 -25.74
N GLY A 468 6.10 -16.39 -26.02
CA GLY A 468 5.73 -16.73 -27.40
C GLY A 468 5.59 -15.49 -28.28
N PHE A 469 4.99 -14.41 -27.77
CA PHE A 469 4.83 -13.14 -28.47
C PHE A 469 6.17 -12.55 -28.86
N ASN A 470 7.09 -12.41 -27.90
CA ASN A 470 8.42 -11.84 -28.13
C ASN A 470 9.21 -12.64 -29.17
N GLN A 471 9.05 -13.97 -29.18
CA GLN A 471 9.71 -14.82 -30.16
C GLN A 471 9.13 -14.66 -31.58
N LEU A 472 7.82 -14.45 -31.70
CA LEU A 472 7.16 -14.20 -32.99
C LEU A 472 7.37 -12.76 -33.48
N ALA A 473 7.44 -11.78 -32.59
CA ALA A 473 7.56 -10.36 -32.94
C ALA A 473 8.93 -10.00 -33.53
N GLN A 474 9.99 -10.74 -33.19
CA GLN A 474 11.33 -10.56 -33.76
C GLN A 474 11.31 -10.69 -35.30
N ARG A 475 11.60 -9.59 -36.02
CA ARG A 475 11.82 -9.62 -37.47
C ARG A 475 13.17 -10.27 -37.78
N LYS A 476 13.20 -11.21 -38.73
CA LYS A 476 14.47 -11.64 -39.34
C LYS A 476 15.00 -10.49 -40.19
N VAL A 477 16.04 -9.80 -39.75
CA VAL A 477 16.83 -8.95 -40.64
C VAL A 477 17.51 -9.88 -41.64
N LYS A 478 17.07 -9.88 -42.90
CA LYS A 478 17.88 -10.43 -43.98
C LYS A 478 19.01 -9.42 -44.22
N VAL A 479 20.19 -9.73 -43.71
CA VAL A 479 21.40 -9.07 -44.21
C VAL A 479 21.62 -9.65 -45.60
N GLY A 480 21.23 -8.92 -46.63
CA GLY A 480 21.54 -9.28 -48.00
C GLY A 480 23.05 -9.20 -48.20
N ALA A 481 23.65 -10.31 -48.62
CA ALA A 481 24.95 -10.26 -49.28
C ALA A 481 24.76 -9.50 -50.60
N ALA A 482 25.60 -8.49 -50.82
CA ALA A 482 25.74 -7.79 -52.10
C ALA A 482 26.34 -8.70 -53.17
#